data_AF-A0A813GU89-F1
#
_entry.id   AF-A0A813GU89-F1
#
_cell.length_a   1.000
_cell.length_b   1.000
_cell.length_c   1.000
_cell.angle_alpha   90.00
_cell.angle_beta   90.00
_cell.angle_gamma   90.00
#
_symmetry.space_group_name_H-M   'P 1'
#
loop_
_entity.id
_entity.type
_entity.pdbx_description
1 polymer ?
#
loop_
_entity_poly.entity_id
_entity_poly.type
_entity_poly.pdbx_seq_one_letter_code
_entity_poly.pdbx_strand_id
1 'polypeptide(L)'
;DYHINDRAGRKATGQSALDARENDFALMGAQIEALKQGKAVYKPIYNHDTGFKDPPELIEPNKVFVVEGLHPIYDTKARSQLDMSLYIDIVNEVKFAWKVKRDVAERGWTEEQVQADIQKRLPDFAAYVDPQKADADVILRYEPFDQGLPYLKVKLIQKKGGPFPMITLKKELTLTGSKSGATLKQYDMDWMGSPATVVEMDGEIDMDNMEKQVEEIEANLVGLAASPNELRDAMVKLKTSPGSQNGTGLLQAVIAMKIREVYDKLTGRCQLTFLAPSTPSLGRRSHSSVVRNSGGDSVPTGLVYPSPEEKVKTREADGITLFSTHAWKDDMRAILPATKKLDHAPVMIGVAADSGCGKSTFLRRVLGALGTDVKPGHTAIGDMLTVICLD
;
A
#
# COMPACT_ATOMS: atom_id res chain seq x y z
N ASP A 1 11.22 4.47 3.57
CA ASP A 1 12.63 4.15 3.22
C ASP A 1 13.44 5.24 2.52
N TYR A 2 12.89 5.90 1.50
CA TYR A 2 13.65 6.84 0.65
C TYR A 2 13.67 8.29 1.17
N HIS A 3 13.46 8.50 2.48
CA HIS A 3 13.58 9.82 3.08
C HIS A 3 15.00 10.35 2.92
N ILE A 4 15.17 11.64 2.61
CA ILE A 4 16.48 12.31 2.59
C ILE A 4 17.00 12.41 4.03
N ASN A 5 16.19 12.99 4.93
CA ASN A 5 16.54 13.18 6.33
C ASN A 5 15.96 12.09 7.25
N ASP A 6 16.65 11.86 8.37
CA ASP A 6 16.08 11.15 9.51
C ASP A 6 15.07 12.02 10.28
N ARG A 7 14.45 11.49 11.34
CA ARG A 7 13.45 12.24 12.12
C ARG A 7 14.01 13.51 12.76
N ALA A 8 15.26 13.49 13.21
CA ALA A 8 15.91 14.65 13.81
C ALA A 8 16.26 15.70 12.75
N GLY A 9 16.75 15.25 11.58
CA GLY A 9 17.02 16.10 10.42
C GLY A 9 15.78 16.85 9.96
N ARG A 10 14.64 16.16 9.80
CA ARG A 10 13.35 16.82 9.45
C ARG A 10 12.91 17.86 10.48
N LYS A 11 13.15 17.60 11.77
CA LYS A 11 12.84 18.57 12.83
C LYS A 11 13.70 19.83 12.71
N ALA A 12 14.97 19.69 12.30
CA ALA A 12 15.89 20.80 12.12
C ALA A 12 15.64 21.58 10.81
N THR A 13 15.25 20.91 9.71
CA THR A 13 14.86 21.59 8.45
C THR A 13 13.47 22.22 8.53
N GLY A 14 12.62 21.74 9.45
CA GLY A 14 11.22 22.14 9.58
C GLY A 14 10.32 21.53 8.51
N GLN A 15 10.84 20.66 7.64
CA GLN A 15 10.08 20.01 6.59
C GLN A 15 9.37 18.76 7.11
N SER A 16 8.16 18.50 6.63
CA SER A 16 7.42 17.29 6.99
C SER A 16 7.82 16.10 6.10
N ALA A 17 7.48 14.87 6.50
CA ALA A 17 7.67 13.70 5.65
C ALA A 17 6.84 13.76 4.35
N LEU A 18 5.82 14.62 4.30
CA LEU A 18 4.96 14.79 3.15
C LEU A 18 5.62 15.68 2.10
N ASP A 19 6.57 16.54 2.49
CA ASP A 19 7.27 17.43 1.58
C ASP A 19 8.09 16.62 0.58
N ALA A 20 7.91 16.92 -0.71
CA ALA A 20 8.64 16.25 -1.78
C ALA A 20 10.17 16.41 -1.63
N ARG A 21 10.63 17.51 -1.04
CA ARG A 21 12.06 17.78 -0.79
C ARG A 21 12.66 16.88 0.28
N GLU A 22 11.84 16.16 1.05
CA GLU A 22 12.28 15.19 2.05
C GLU A 22 12.40 13.77 1.49
N ASN A 23 12.20 13.56 0.19
CA ASN A 23 12.21 12.24 -0.44
C ASN A 23 13.18 12.18 -1.63
N ASP A 24 14.02 11.14 -1.68
CA ASP A 24 14.98 10.89 -2.77
C ASP A 24 14.31 10.15 -3.93
N PHE A 25 13.55 10.90 -4.73
CA PHE A 25 12.82 10.36 -5.88
C PHE A 25 13.73 9.83 -6.99
N ALA A 26 14.94 10.40 -7.14
CA ALA A 26 15.90 9.94 -8.13
C ALA A 26 16.38 8.52 -7.82
N LEU A 27 16.77 8.27 -6.56
CA LEU A 27 17.15 6.94 -6.10
C LEU A 27 15.96 5.98 -6.15
N MET A 28 14.77 6.42 -5.69
CA MET A 28 13.56 5.62 -5.69
C MET A 28 13.19 5.15 -7.11
N GLY A 29 13.09 6.08 -8.07
CA GLY A 29 12.74 5.76 -9.45
C GLY A 29 13.76 4.86 -10.11
N ALA A 30 15.06 5.08 -9.87
CA ALA A 30 16.11 4.25 -10.43
C ALA A 30 16.14 2.83 -9.83
N GLN A 31 15.90 2.66 -8.53
CA GLN A 31 15.84 1.33 -7.91
C GLN A 31 14.57 0.56 -8.31
N ILE A 32 13.42 1.22 -8.43
CA ILE A 32 12.19 0.62 -8.96
C ILE A 32 12.41 0.14 -10.40
N GLU A 33 13.01 0.98 -11.25
CA GLU A 33 13.38 0.61 -12.63
C GLU A 33 14.34 -0.58 -12.66
N ALA A 34 15.39 -0.57 -11.82
CA ALA A 34 16.36 -1.67 -11.75
C ALA A 34 15.71 -3.00 -11.35
N LEU A 35 14.84 -2.98 -10.34
CA LEU A 35 14.08 -4.16 -9.91
C LEU A 35 13.21 -4.68 -11.05
N LYS A 36 12.49 -3.80 -11.77
CA LYS A 36 11.67 -4.17 -12.94
C LYS A 36 12.52 -4.77 -14.07
N GLN A 37 13.77 -4.36 -14.21
CA GLN A 37 14.74 -4.92 -15.16
C GLN A 37 15.39 -6.24 -14.67
N GLY A 38 14.99 -6.76 -13.51
CA GLY A 38 15.56 -7.98 -12.95
C GLY A 38 16.96 -7.79 -12.36
N LYS A 39 17.28 -6.59 -11.86
CA LYS A 39 18.51 -6.29 -11.13
C LYS A 39 18.22 -6.16 -9.63
N ALA A 40 19.17 -6.56 -8.79
CA ALA A 40 19.07 -6.36 -7.35
C ALA A 40 19.49 -4.94 -6.96
N VAL A 41 19.00 -4.46 -5.81
CA VAL A 41 19.31 -3.12 -5.31
C VAL A 41 19.65 -3.14 -3.83
N TYR A 42 20.53 -2.24 -3.39
CA TYR A 42 20.69 -1.94 -1.97
C TYR A 42 19.70 -0.84 -1.59
N LYS A 43 18.53 -1.24 -1.09
CA LYS A 43 17.47 -0.33 -0.70
C LYS A 43 17.80 0.28 0.68
N PRO A 44 17.70 1.60 0.87
CA PRO A 44 17.84 2.21 2.19
C PRO A 44 16.76 1.68 3.15
N ILE A 45 17.02 1.78 4.45
CA ILE A 45 16.05 1.47 5.49
C ILE A 45 15.78 2.74 6.30
N TYR A 46 14.51 3.12 6.39
CA TYR A 46 14.07 4.11 7.38
C TYR A 46 13.42 3.38 8.56
N ASN A 47 14.06 3.43 9.72
CA ASN A 47 13.59 2.73 10.90
C ASN A 47 12.54 3.59 11.63
N HIS A 48 11.28 3.15 11.60
CA HIS A 48 10.18 3.88 12.23
C HIS A 48 10.23 3.86 13.76
N ASP A 49 10.87 2.87 14.38
CA ASP A 49 10.98 2.77 15.84
C ASP A 49 11.96 3.82 16.36
N THR A 50 13.16 3.86 15.77
CA THR A 50 14.25 4.75 16.20
C THR A 50 14.15 6.13 15.55
N GLY A 51 13.55 6.21 14.36
CA GLY A 51 13.52 7.42 13.53
C GLY A 51 14.82 7.68 12.76
N PHE A 52 15.73 6.71 12.70
CA PHE A 52 17.02 6.80 12.00
C PHE A 52 17.04 6.07 10.66
N LYS A 53 18.08 6.34 9.87
CA LYS A 53 18.37 5.64 8.62
C LYS A 53 19.36 4.51 8.93
N ASP A 54 18.89 3.28 8.82
CA ASP A 54 19.70 2.08 9.05
C ASP A 54 20.48 1.69 7.78
N PRO A 55 21.47 0.79 7.87
CA PRO A 55 22.19 0.28 6.70
C PRO A 55 21.27 -0.29 5.63
N PRO A 56 21.59 -0.07 4.34
CA PRO A 56 20.75 -0.56 3.27
C PRO A 56 20.72 -2.09 3.24
N GLU A 57 19.59 -2.64 2.82
CA GLU A 57 19.40 -4.07 2.64
C GLU A 57 19.36 -4.45 1.17
N LEU A 58 19.86 -5.65 0.86
CA LEU A 58 19.82 -6.18 -0.49
C LEU A 58 18.40 -6.67 -0.81
N ILE A 59 17.78 -6.08 -1.82
CA ILE A 59 16.50 -6.50 -2.37
C ILE A 59 16.74 -7.12 -3.74
N GLU A 60 16.41 -8.40 -3.85
CA GLU A 60 16.40 -9.14 -5.11
C GLU A 60 15.07 -8.93 -5.86
N PRO A 61 15.07 -9.01 -7.20
CA PRO A 61 13.84 -9.07 -7.98
C PRO A 61 12.89 -10.17 -7.50
N ASN A 62 11.61 -9.84 -7.45
CA ASN A 62 10.51 -10.74 -7.11
C ASN A 62 9.42 -10.65 -8.19
N LYS A 63 8.44 -11.56 -8.18
CA LYS A 63 7.40 -11.61 -9.23
C LYS A 63 6.45 -10.41 -9.17
N VAL A 64 6.11 -9.97 -7.97
CA VAL A 64 5.25 -8.80 -7.71
C VAL A 64 5.94 -7.88 -6.71
N PHE A 65 5.95 -6.59 -7.00
CA PHE A 65 6.28 -5.56 -6.01
C PHE A 65 5.06 -4.72 -5.71
N VAL A 66 4.84 -4.45 -4.42
CA VAL A 66 3.94 -3.40 -3.97
C VAL A 66 4.79 -2.27 -3.42
N VAL A 67 4.81 -1.13 -4.10
CA VAL A 67 5.46 0.09 -3.64
C VAL A 67 4.40 0.93 -2.95
N GLU A 68 4.37 0.89 -1.62
CA GLU A 68 3.34 1.56 -0.83
C GLU A 68 3.88 2.76 -0.05
N GLY A 69 3.06 3.78 0.10
CA GLY A 69 3.29 4.84 1.07
C GLY A 69 2.78 6.21 0.61
N LEU A 70 3.45 7.28 1.01
CA LEU A 70 3.00 8.65 0.72
C LEU A 70 3.17 9.05 -0.75
N HIS A 71 4.24 8.62 -1.44
CA HIS A 71 4.63 9.16 -2.75
C HIS A 71 4.91 8.16 -3.89
N PRO A 72 4.26 6.98 -3.98
CA PRO A 72 4.58 6.03 -5.05
C PRO A 72 4.19 6.52 -6.46
N ILE A 73 3.30 7.51 -6.58
CA ILE A 73 2.77 8.03 -7.85
C ILE A 73 3.26 9.48 -8.11
N TYR A 74 3.99 10.07 -7.15
CA TYR A 74 4.41 11.48 -7.19
C TYR A 74 5.44 11.76 -8.28
N ASP A 75 6.53 10.98 -8.30
CA ASP A 75 7.59 11.15 -9.29
C ASP A 75 7.21 10.49 -10.62
N THR A 76 7.44 11.21 -11.72
CA THR A 76 7.07 10.75 -13.06
C THR A 76 7.88 9.54 -13.49
N LYS A 77 9.18 9.49 -13.15
CA LYS A 77 10.03 8.35 -13.51
C LYS A 77 9.59 7.10 -12.75
N ALA A 78 9.46 7.18 -11.43
CA ALA A 78 8.97 6.06 -10.62
C ALA A 78 7.58 5.59 -11.07
N ARG A 79 6.64 6.51 -11.30
CA ARG A 79 5.29 6.19 -11.78
C ARG A 79 5.30 5.46 -13.12
N SER A 80 6.15 5.85 -14.05
CA SER A 80 6.25 5.19 -15.37
C SER A 80 6.68 3.72 -15.31
N GLN A 81 7.24 3.28 -14.17
CA GLN A 81 7.62 1.89 -13.95
C GLN A 81 6.48 1.07 -13.34
N LEU A 82 5.40 1.68 -12.87
CA LEU A 82 4.24 0.99 -12.33
C LEU A 82 3.40 0.38 -13.46
N ASP A 83 2.93 -0.84 -13.26
CA ASP A 83 1.97 -1.51 -14.15
C ASP A 83 0.52 -1.21 -13.75
N MET A 84 0.30 -0.84 -12.49
CA MET A 84 -0.98 -0.38 -11.97
C MET A 84 -0.77 0.48 -10.72
N SER A 85 -1.61 1.48 -10.52
CA SER A 85 -1.54 2.40 -9.38
C SER A 85 -2.89 2.54 -8.67
N LEU A 86 -2.85 2.51 -7.33
CA LEU A 86 -3.98 2.68 -6.43
C LEU A 86 -3.74 3.89 -5.54
N TYR A 87 -4.77 4.70 -5.36
CA TYR A 87 -4.81 5.75 -4.34
C TYR A 87 -5.90 5.45 -3.31
N ILE A 88 -5.56 5.45 -2.03
CA ILE A 88 -6.51 5.29 -0.93
C ILE A 88 -6.88 6.70 -0.41
N ASP A 89 -8.06 7.16 -0.77
CA ASP A 89 -8.54 8.52 -0.52
C ASP A 89 -9.51 8.55 0.66
N ILE A 90 -9.09 9.09 1.80
CA ILE A 90 -9.97 9.26 2.96
C ILE A 90 -10.31 10.73 3.11
N VAL A 91 -11.59 11.08 2.98
CA VAL A 91 -12.00 12.48 3.13
C VAL A 91 -11.75 12.98 4.54
N ASN A 92 -11.50 14.29 4.66
CA ASN A 92 -11.07 14.91 5.91
C ASN A 92 -11.98 14.62 7.11
N GLU A 93 -13.29 14.53 6.89
CA GLU A 93 -14.26 14.20 7.95
C GLU A 93 -14.03 12.81 8.54
N VAL A 94 -13.84 11.80 7.69
CA VAL A 94 -13.53 10.43 8.12
C VAL A 94 -12.15 10.38 8.78
N LYS A 95 -11.13 11.04 8.19
CA LYS A 95 -9.78 11.13 8.79
C LYS A 95 -9.83 11.76 10.19
N PHE A 96 -10.56 12.86 10.34
CA PHE A 96 -10.74 13.55 11.61
C PHE A 96 -11.38 12.64 12.64
N ALA A 97 -12.52 12.02 12.31
CA ALA A 97 -13.24 11.14 13.23
C ALA A 97 -12.39 9.94 13.69
N TRP A 98 -11.62 9.33 12.79
CA TRP A 98 -10.73 8.23 13.15
C TRP A 98 -9.55 8.69 13.99
N LYS A 99 -8.97 9.86 13.68
CA LYS A 99 -7.84 10.42 14.43
C LYS A 99 -8.26 10.86 15.83
N VAL A 100 -9.43 11.49 15.99
CA VAL A 100 -10.01 11.81 17.29
C VAL A 100 -10.24 10.53 18.09
N LYS A 101 -10.94 9.54 17.51
CA LYS A 101 -11.22 8.27 18.19
C LYS A 101 -9.94 7.57 18.66
N ARG A 102 -8.88 7.58 17.85
CA ARG A 102 -7.58 6.99 18.20
C ARG A 102 -6.81 7.81 19.22
N ASP A 103 -6.55 9.09 18.95
CA ASP A 103 -5.62 9.90 19.74
C ASP A 103 -6.23 10.33 21.09
N VAL A 104 -7.55 10.54 21.16
CA VAL A 104 -8.24 10.77 22.46
C VAL A 104 -8.24 9.49 23.30
N ALA A 105 -8.58 8.34 22.72
CA ALA A 105 -8.71 7.10 23.48
C ALA A 105 -7.35 6.49 23.88
N GLU A 106 -6.35 6.55 23.01
CA GLU A 106 -5.07 5.86 23.20
C GLU A 106 -3.96 6.78 23.72
N ARG A 107 -4.03 8.09 23.46
CA ARG A 107 -2.93 9.04 23.73
C ARG A 107 -3.30 10.17 24.67
N GLY A 108 -4.57 10.26 25.10
CA GLY A 108 -5.06 11.29 26.02
C GLY A 108 -5.02 12.70 25.43
N TRP A 109 -5.06 12.84 24.11
CA TRP A 109 -5.11 14.15 23.45
C TRP A 109 -6.48 14.79 23.60
N THR A 110 -6.56 16.12 23.53
CA THR A 110 -7.84 16.83 23.37
C THR A 110 -8.23 16.91 21.89
N GLU A 111 -9.51 17.14 21.60
CA GLU A 111 -9.98 17.31 20.21
C GLU A 111 -9.29 18.49 19.51
N GLU A 112 -9.02 19.58 20.24
CA GLU A 112 -8.34 20.76 19.72
C GLU A 112 -6.89 20.46 19.32
N GLN A 113 -6.20 19.61 20.08
CA GLN A 113 -4.84 19.16 19.74
C GLN A 113 -4.84 18.31 18.48
N VAL A 114 -5.83 17.43 18.33
CA VAL A 114 -6.02 16.63 17.12
C VAL A 114 -6.28 17.53 15.91
N GLN A 115 -7.16 18.52 16.05
CA GLN A 115 -7.48 19.47 15.00
C GLN A 115 -6.25 20.29 14.59
N ALA A 116 -5.47 20.78 15.56
CA ALA A 116 -4.25 21.53 15.30
C ALA A 116 -3.19 20.70 14.53
N ASP A 117 -3.01 19.43 14.89
CA ASP A 117 -2.08 18.52 14.19
C ASP A 117 -2.54 18.25 12.75
N ILE A 118 -3.83 18.08 12.51
CA ILE A 118 -4.38 17.93 11.15
C ILE A 118 -4.16 19.20 10.33
N GLN A 119 -4.52 20.35 10.87
CA GLN A 119 -4.38 21.64 10.19
C GLN A 119 -2.92 21.94 9.83
N LYS A 120 -1.98 21.55 10.70
CA LYS A 120 -0.55 21.68 10.44
C LYS A 120 -0.09 20.86 9.21
N ARG A 121 -0.66 19.67 8.99
CA ARG A 121 -0.27 18.76 7.90
C ARG A 121 -1.00 19.02 6.59
N LEU A 122 -2.15 19.70 6.64
CA LEU A 122 -3.03 19.89 5.49
C LEU A 122 -2.36 20.59 4.30
N PRO A 123 -1.53 21.64 4.47
CA PRO A 123 -0.84 22.29 3.35
C PRO A 123 0.09 21.33 2.58
N ASP A 124 0.94 20.58 3.29
CA ASP A 124 1.85 19.63 2.65
C ASP A 124 1.09 18.45 2.03
N PHE A 125 0.02 17.98 2.68
CA PHE A 125 -0.84 16.94 2.12
C PHE A 125 -1.45 17.39 0.79
N ALA A 126 -2.03 18.60 0.75
CA ALA A 126 -2.64 19.16 -0.45
C ALA A 126 -1.62 19.44 -1.56
N ALA A 127 -0.37 19.77 -1.20
CA ALA A 127 0.69 20.07 -2.16
C ALA A 127 1.34 18.81 -2.76
N TYR A 128 1.54 17.75 -1.95
CA TYR A 128 2.44 16.65 -2.31
C TYR A 128 1.81 15.26 -2.29
N VAL A 129 0.73 15.06 -1.54
CA VAL A 129 0.08 13.73 -1.40
C VAL A 129 -1.20 13.67 -2.22
N ASP A 130 -2.15 14.56 -1.96
CA ASP A 130 -3.47 14.59 -2.60
C ASP A 130 -3.46 14.65 -4.14
N PRO A 131 -2.54 15.40 -4.79
CA PRO A 131 -2.52 15.49 -6.26
C PRO A 131 -2.31 14.14 -6.97
N GLN A 132 -1.66 13.16 -6.31
CA GLN A 132 -1.36 11.85 -6.90
C GLN A 132 -2.62 11.06 -7.31
N LYS A 133 -3.78 11.33 -6.68
CA LYS A 133 -5.04 10.67 -7.05
C LYS A 133 -5.52 11.04 -8.46
N ALA A 134 -5.02 12.15 -9.02
CA ALA A 134 -5.28 12.55 -10.40
C ALA A 134 -4.57 11.64 -11.40
N ASP A 135 -3.50 10.97 -11.00
CA ASP A 135 -2.69 10.08 -11.85
C ASP A 135 -2.89 8.60 -11.52
N ALA A 136 -3.56 8.26 -10.42
CA ALA A 136 -3.86 6.88 -10.04
C ALA A 136 -4.88 6.21 -10.98
N ASP A 137 -4.72 4.92 -11.26
CA ASP A 137 -5.63 4.16 -12.15
C ASP A 137 -6.95 3.79 -11.46
N VAL A 138 -6.85 3.51 -10.16
CA VAL A 138 -7.98 3.18 -9.30
C VAL A 138 -7.90 3.97 -8.00
N ILE A 139 -9.04 4.46 -7.52
CA ILE A 139 -9.14 5.21 -6.26
C ILE A 139 -10.13 4.48 -5.37
N LEU A 140 -9.68 4.12 -4.17
CA LEU A 140 -10.53 3.60 -3.11
C LEU A 140 -10.84 4.76 -2.16
N ARG A 141 -12.04 5.32 -2.29
CA ARG A 141 -12.42 6.54 -1.58
C ARG A 141 -13.40 6.28 -0.45
N TYR A 142 -13.13 6.86 0.71
CA TYR A 142 -13.88 6.70 1.96
C TYR A 142 -14.56 8.02 2.29
N GLU A 143 -15.87 7.96 2.42
CA GLU A 143 -16.75 9.08 2.77
C GLU A 143 -17.62 8.67 3.97
N PRO A 144 -18.17 9.64 4.72
CA PRO A 144 -19.25 9.35 5.65
C PRO A 144 -20.39 8.63 4.91
N PHE A 145 -21.02 7.69 5.59
CA PHE A 145 -22.32 7.15 5.17
C PHE A 145 -23.32 8.29 4.98
N ASP A 146 -24.33 8.13 4.12
CA ASP A 146 -25.29 9.21 3.85
C ASP A 146 -26.06 9.67 5.11
N GLN A 147 -26.21 8.82 6.12
CA GLN A 147 -26.81 9.18 7.41
C GLN A 147 -25.76 9.57 8.49
N GLY A 148 -24.49 9.71 8.09
CA GLY A 148 -23.39 10.15 8.94
C GLY A 148 -22.53 9.03 9.53
N LEU A 149 -21.45 9.45 10.18
CA LEU A 149 -20.52 8.59 10.92
C LEU A 149 -21.23 7.86 12.09
N PRO A 150 -20.74 6.68 12.53
CA PRO A 150 -19.45 6.06 12.20
C PRO A 150 -19.46 5.16 10.96
N TYR A 151 -20.60 5.03 10.29
CA TYR A 151 -20.72 4.22 9.08
C TYR A 151 -20.08 4.92 7.89
N LEU A 152 -19.72 4.14 6.88
CA LEU A 152 -18.94 4.62 5.74
C LEU A 152 -19.68 4.36 4.43
N LYS A 153 -19.47 5.29 3.51
CA LYS A 153 -19.62 5.12 2.08
C LYS A 153 -18.24 4.87 1.50
N VAL A 154 -18.06 3.77 0.77
CA VAL A 154 -16.79 3.45 0.13
C VAL A 154 -16.99 3.30 -1.37
N LYS A 155 -16.19 4.04 -2.14
CA LYS A 155 -16.24 4.10 -3.60
C LYS A 155 -15.00 3.47 -4.20
N LEU A 156 -15.18 2.56 -5.13
CA LEU A 156 -14.15 2.10 -6.07
C LEU A 156 -14.30 2.91 -7.36
N ILE A 157 -13.47 3.93 -7.52
CA ILE A 157 -13.44 4.78 -8.70
C ILE A 157 -12.42 4.21 -9.66
N GLN A 158 -12.87 3.80 -10.84
CA GLN A 158 -12.07 3.06 -11.81
C GLN A 158 -11.93 3.89 -13.08
N LYS A 159 -10.72 4.38 -13.40
CA LYS A 159 -10.53 5.16 -14.62
C LYS A 159 -10.66 4.26 -15.85
N LYS A 160 -11.43 4.72 -16.84
CA LYS A 160 -11.64 4.00 -18.09
C LYS A 160 -10.37 4.05 -18.94
N GLY A 161 -10.06 2.94 -19.60
CA GLY A 161 -8.90 2.82 -20.49
C GLY A 161 -7.56 2.63 -19.77
N GLY A 162 -7.55 2.58 -18.44
CA GLY A 162 -6.37 2.29 -17.64
C GLY A 162 -6.05 0.79 -17.52
N PRO A 163 -4.96 0.42 -16.82
CA PRO A 163 -4.52 -0.95 -16.62
C PRO A 163 -5.42 -1.75 -15.65
N PHE A 164 -6.21 -1.07 -14.81
CA PHE A 164 -7.10 -1.72 -13.86
C PHE A 164 -8.24 -2.48 -14.58
N PRO A 165 -8.34 -3.82 -14.45
CA PRO A 165 -9.45 -4.56 -15.05
C PRO A 165 -10.74 -4.24 -14.30
N MET A 166 -11.61 -3.44 -14.90
CA MET A 166 -12.79 -2.90 -14.22
C MET A 166 -13.79 -3.99 -13.79
N ILE A 167 -14.53 -3.67 -12.73
CA ILE A 167 -15.76 -4.34 -12.33
C ILE A 167 -16.97 -3.42 -12.53
N THR A 168 -18.12 -4.05 -12.73
CA THR A 168 -19.44 -3.40 -12.74
C THR A 168 -20.44 -4.24 -11.96
N LEU A 169 -21.66 -3.74 -11.80
CA LEU A 169 -22.80 -4.40 -11.19
C LEU A 169 -23.84 -4.74 -12.25
N LYS A 170 -24.45 -5.94 -12.14
CA LYS A 170 -25.61 -6.34 -12.95
C LYS A 170 -26.84 -5.48 -12.65
N LYS A 171 -27.00 -5.08 -11.39
CA LYS A 171 -28.07 -4.26 -10.84
C LYS A 171 -27.63 -3.63 -9.53
N GLU A 172 -28.34 -2.60 -9.09
CA GLU A 172 -28.19 -2.10 -7.73
C GLU A 172 -28.67 -3.15 -6.71
N LEU A 173 -28.03 -3.15 -5.54
CA LEU A 173 -28.34 -4.07 -4.44
C LEU A 173 -28.69 -3.29 -3.19
N THR A 174 -29.62 -3.84 -2.42
CA THR A 174 -29.97 -3.37 -1.08
C THR A 174 -29.91 -4.55 -0.14
N LEU A 175 -29.01 -4.44 0.84
CA LEU A 175 -28.76 -5.44 1.86
C LEU A 175 -29.38 -4.97 3.17
N THR A 176 -30.16 -5.84 3.79
CA THR A 176 -30.85 -5.58 5.07
C THR A 176 -30.32 -6.52 6.14
N GLY A 177 -30.46 -6.15 7.42
CA GLY A 177 -30.10 -6.99 8.56
C GLY A 177 -29.15 -6.30 9.53
N SER A 178 -28.20 -5.52 9.00
CA SER A 178 -27.37 -4.61 9.79
C SER A 178 -28.17 -3.37 10.21
N LYS A 179 -27.68 -2.64 11.22
CA LYS A 179 -28.34 -1.43 11.73
C LYS A 179 -28.46 -0.31 10.69
N SER A 180 -27.45 -0.15 9.83
CA SER A 180 -27.46 0.82 8.73
C SER A 180 -28.04 0.25 7.43
N GLY A 181 -28.14 -1.08 7.30
CA GLY A 181 -28.26 -1.73 6.00
C GLY A 181 -27.03 -1.45 5.14
N ALA A 182 -27.06 -1.89 3.88
CA ALA A 182 -26.12 -1.41 2.88
C ALA A 182 -26.78 -1.30 1.51
N THR A 183 -26.29 -0.38 0.69
CA THR A 183 -26.64 -0.32 -0.74
C THR A 183 -25.38 -0.43 -1.57
N LEU A 184 -25.48 -1.09 -2.73
CA LEU A 184 -24.42 -1.10 -3.74
C LEU A 184 -24.98 -0.53 -5.04
N LYS A 185 -24.29 0.47 -5.60
CA LYS A 185 -24.67 1.08 -6.86
C LYS A 185 -23.46 1.38 -7.73
N GLN A 186 -23.74 1.66 -9.01
CA GLN A 186 -22.72 2.08 -9.96
C GLN A 186 -23.18 3.26 -10.80
N TYR A 187 -22.22 4.07 -11.23
CA TYR A 187 -22.46 5.18 -12.16
C TYR A 187 -21.16 5.62 -12.80
N ASP A 188 -21.27 6.33 -13.92
CA ASP A 188 -20.13 6.98 -14.55
C ASP A 188 -19.97 8.41 -14.03
N MET A 189 -18.72 8.88 -13.95
CA MET A 189 -18.41 10.26 -13.63
C MET A 189 -17.11 10.71 -14.29
N ASP A 190 -16.86 12.02 -14.27
CA ASP A 190 -15.52 12.57 -14.51
C ASP A 190 -14.74 12.61 -13.20
N TRP A 191 -13.55 11.99 -13.19
CA TRP A 191 -12.60 12.07 -12.09
C TRP A 191 -11.37 12.86 -12.52
N MET A 192 -11.36 14.15 -12.17
CA MET A 192 -10.23 15.05 -12.42
C MET A 192 -9.83 15.10 -13.92
N GLY A 193 -10.83 15.17 -14.81
CA GLY A 193 -10.65 15.17 -16.26
C GLY A 193 -10.49 13.79 -16.90
N SER A 194 -10.59 12.71 -16.12
CA SER A 194 -10.57 11.33 -16.62
C SER A 194 -11.96 10.69 -16.51
N PRO A 195 -12.51 10.08 -17.57
CA PRO A 195 -13.75 9.34 -17.47
C PRO A 195 -13.56 8.10 -16.56
N ALA A 196 -14.45 7.90 -15.61
CA ALA A 196 -14.37 6.82 -14.63
C ALA A 196 -15.73 6.15 -14.41
N THR A 197 -15.70 4.88 -14.00
CA THR A 197 -16.87 4.15 -13.50
C THR A 197 -16.70 3.92 -12.00
N VAL A 198 -17.71 4.27 -11.23
CA VAL A 198 -17.75 4.07 -9.78
C VAL A 198 -18.58 2.85 -9.46
N VAL A 199 -18.05 1.97 -8.61
CA VAL A 199 -18.85 1.01 -7.85
C VAL A 199 -18.76 1.44 -6.39
N GLU A 200 -19.89 1.77 -5.77
CA GLU A 200 -19.91 2.21 -4.38
C GLU A 200 -20.75 1.28 -3.50
N MET A 201 -20.33 1.18 -2.25
CA MET A 201 -21.10 0.56 -1.18
C MET A 201 -21.31 1.57 -0.06
N ASP A 202 -22.56 1.80 0.32
CA ASP A 202 -22.95 2.71 1.37
C ASP A 202 -23.64 1.96 2.51
N GLY A 203 -22.99 1.86 3.66
CA GLY A 203 -23.49 1.14 4.84
C GLY A 203 -22.69 -0.12 5.20
N GLU A 204 -23.29 -1.04 5.95
CA GLU A 204 -22.63 -2.23 6.49
C GLU A 204 -23.29 -3.55 6.09
N ILE A 205 -22.45 -4.56 5.86
CA ILE A 205 -22.81 -5.96 5.77
C ILE A 205 -23.29 -6.42 7.16
N ASP A 206 -24.37 -7.17 7.19
CA ASP A 206 -24.81 -7.88 8.38
C ASP A 206 -23.82 -9.00 8.69
N MET A 207 -23.08 -8.88 9.80
CA MET A 207 -22.05 -9.84 10.16
C MET A 207 -22.61 -11.22 10.53
N ASP A 208 -23.86 -11.29 10.97
CA ASP A 208 -24.55 -12.56 11.25
C ASP A 208 -25.01 -13.26 9.97
N ASN A 209 -25.11 -12.51 8.85
CA ASN A 209 -25.53 -12.99 7.55
C ASN A 209 -24.48 -12.72 6.44
N MET A 210 -23.22 -12.54 6.83
CA MET A 210 -22.13 -12.06 5.98
C MET A 210 -21.92 -12.96 4.76
N GLU A 211 -21.91 -14.28 4.95
CA GLU A 211 -21.65 -15.23 3.87
C GLU A 211 -22.67 -15.08 2.74
N LYS A 212 -23.97 -15.10 3.07
CA LYS A 212 -25.04 -14.98 2.07
C LYS A 212 -25.04 -13.62 1.39
N GLN A 213 -24.79 -12.55 2.14
CA GLN A 213 -24.75 -11.20 1.57
C GLN A 213 -23.56 -11.03 0.63
N VAL A 214 -22.38 -11.54 1.00
CA VAL A 214 -21.21 -11.48 0.12
C VAL A 214 -21.38 -12.39 -1.11
N GLU A 215 -22.04 -13.55 -0.97
CA GLU A 215 -22.43 -14.40 -2.11
C GLU A 215 -23.38 -13.66 -3.07
N GLU A 216 -24.37 -12.94 -2.55
CA GLU A 216 -25.28 -12.13 -3.37
C GLU A 216 -24.53 -11.00 -4.10
N ILE A 217 -23.63 -10.31 -3.40
CA ILE A 217 -22.77 -9.28 -4.00
C ILE A 217 -21.92 -9.89 -5.12
N GLU A 218 -21.22 -10.99 -4.83
CA GLU A 218 -20.35 -11.68 -5.79
C GLU A 218 -21.11 -12.13 -7.03
N ALA A 219 -22.32 -12.68 -6.87
CA ALA A 219 -23.17 -13.08 -7.99
C ALA A 219 -23.62 -11.92 -8.89
N ASN A 220 -23.63 -10.69 -8.37
CA ASN A 220 -24.00 -9.48 -9.10
C ASN A 220 -22.81 -8.64 -9.58
N LEU A 221 -21.58 -8.95 -9.14
CA LEU A 221 -20.37 -8.37 -9.69
C LEU A 221 -20.08 -8.96 -11.07
N VAL A 222 -19.73 -8.09 -12.00
CA VAL A 222 -19.31 -8.44 -13.36
C VAL A 222 -17.85 -8.06 -13.52
N GLY A 223 -17.10 -8.89 -14.24
CA GLY A 223 -15.68 -8.68 -14.50
C GLY A 223 -14.76 -9.14 -13.39
N LEU A 224 -15.26 -9.58 -12.23
CA LEU A 224 -14.41 -10.18 -11.20
C LEU A 224 -13.88 -11.53 -11.68
N ALA A 225 -12.59 -11.59 -12.04
CA ALA A 225 -11.92 -12.80 -12.52
C ALA A 225 -11.60 -13.74 -11.33
N ALA A 226 -12.66 -14.31 -10.75
CA ALA A 226 -12.64 -15.11 -9.54
C ALA A 226 -13.40 -16.43 -9.74
N SER A 227 -13.00 -17.45 -8.98
CA SER A 227 -13.79 -18.69 -8.89
C SER A 227 -15.08 -18.44 -8.10
N PRO A 228 -16.13 -19.25 -8.28
CA PRO A 228 -17.36 -19.08 -7.49
C PRO A 228 -17.09 -19.12 -5.98
N ASN A 229 -17.60 -18.11 -5.27
CA ASN A 229 -17.49 -17.88 -3.83
C ASN A 229 -16.10 -17.48 -3.33
N GLU A 230 -15.17 -17.17 -4.24
CA GLU A 230 -13.82 -16.80 -3.85
C GLU A 230 -13.80 -15.47 -3.08
N LEU A 231 -14.66 -14.50 -3.45
CA LEU A 231 -14.74 -13.21 -2.75
C LEU A 231 -15.34 -13.39 -1.37
N ARG A 232 -16.40 -14.20 -1.27
CA ARG A 232 -16.95 -14.65 0.03
C ARG A 232 -15.86 -15.24 0.91
N ASP A 233 -15.10 -16.21 0.41
CA ASP A 233 -14.08 -16.90 1.20
C ASP A 233 -12.96 -15.96 1.65
N ALA A 234 -12.52 -15.07 0.77
CA ALA A 234 -11.53 -14.04 1.10
C ALA A 234 -12.04 -13.09 2.19
N MET A 235 -13.31 -12.72 2.15
CA MET A 235 -13.95 -11.86 3.14
C MET A 235 -14.11 -12.58 4.49
N VAL A 236 -14.60 -13.83 4.49
CA VAL A 236 -14.78 -14.66 5.70
C VAL A 236 -13.45 -14.93 6.40
N LYS A 237 -12.40 -15.26 5.64
CA LYS A 237 -11.05 -15.50 6.18
C LYS A 237 -10.53 -14.31 6.97
N LEU A 238 -10.90 -13.09 6.58
CA LEU A 238 -10.49 -11.84 7.22
C LEU A 238 -11.65 -11.15 7.95
N LYS A 239 -12.69 -11.87 8.37
CA LYS A 239 -13.91 -11.28 8.97
C LYS A 239 -13.67 -10.39 10.20
N THR A 240 -12.59 -10.65 10.95
CA THR A 240 -12.21 -9.86 12.13
C THR A 240 -11.31 -8.66 11.82
N SER A 241 -10.87 -8.52 10.56
CA SER A 241 -10.05 -7.38 10.14
C SER A 241 -10.88 -6.09 10.09
N PRO A 242 -10.29 -4.93 10.43
CA PRO A 242 -11.00 -3.65 10.33
C PRO A 242 -11.57 -3.41 8.94
N GLY A 243 -12.84 -3.00 8.88
CA GLY A 243 -13.54 -2.69 7.63
C GLY A 243 -14.15 -3.89 6.91
N SER A 244 -14.01 -5.12 7.43
CA SER A 244 -14.65 -6.31 6.83
C SER A 244 -16.17 -6.25 6.83
N GLN A 245 -16.77 -5.43 7.68
CA GLN A 245 -18.21 -5.23 7.76
C GLN A 245 -18.76 -4.20 6.77
N ASN A 246 -17.94 -3.57 5.92
CA ASN A 246 -18.42 -2.55 4.98
C ASN A 246 -17.63 -2.55 3.67
N GLY A 247 -17.88 -1.55 2.82
CA GLY A 247 -17.25 -1.41 1.51
C GLY A 247 -15.73 -1.36 1.54
N THR A 248 -15.11 -1.04 2.68
CA THR A 248 -13.65 -1.05 2.85
C THR A 248 -13.08 -2.42 2.57
N GLY A 249 -13.48 -3.43 3.35
CA GLY A 249 -12.95 -4.78 3.24
C GLY A 249 -13.36 -5.43 1.92
N LEU A 250 -14.61 -5.21 1.51
CA LEU A 250 -15.18 -5.73 0.27
C LEU A 250 -14.39 -5.24 -0.95
N LEU A 251 -14.26 -3.92 -1.13
CA LEU A 251 -13.62 -3.35 -2.31
C LEU A 251 -12.10 -3.52 -2.28
N GLN A 252 -11.48 -3.56 -1.10
CA GLN A 252 -10.06 -3.98 -0.98
C GLN A 252 -9.84 -5.43 -1.44
N ALA A 253 -10.76 -6.36 -1.11
CA ALA A 253 -10.67 -7.75 -1.56
C ALA A 253 -10.86 -7.86 -3.08
N VAL A 254 -11.79 -7.08 -3.65
CA VAL A 254 -11.94 -6.94 -5.10
C VAL A 254 -10.64 -6.44 -5.75
N ILE A 255 -10.06 -5.34 -5.25
CA ILE A 255 -8.80 -4.80 -5.79
C ILE A 255 -7.68 -5.84 -5.70
N ALA A 256 -7.59 -6.59 -4.60
CA ALA A 256 -6.58 -7.65 -4.44
C ALA A 256 -6.72 -8.75 -5.51
N MET A 257 -7.94 -9.17 -5.84
CA MET A 257 -8.20 -10.10 -6.94
C MET A 257 -7.86 -9.50 -8.30
N LYS A 258 -8.07 -8.19 -8.48
CA LYS A 258 -7.68 -7.47 -9.70
C LYS A 258 -6.18 -7.32 -9.86
N ILE A 259 -5.42 -7.18 -8.78
CA ILE A 259 -3.96 -7.24 -8.81
C ILE A 259 -3.50 -8.61 -9.32
N ARG A 260 -4.12 -9.71 -8.86
CA ARG A 260 -3.84 -11.05 -9.40
C ARG A 260 -4.16 -11.11 -10.89
N GLU A 261 -5.31 -10.60 -11.32
CA GLU A 261 -5.69 -10.59 -12.74
C GLU A 261 -4.70 -9.80 -13.61
N VAL A 262 -4.21 -8.65 -13.14
CA VAL A 262 -3.14 -7.88 -13.81
C VAL A 262 -1.85 -8.71 -13.90
N TYR A 263 -1.45 -9.36 -12.82
CA TYR A 263 -0.28 -10.23 -12.80
C TYR A 263 -0.40 -11.38 -13.81
N ASP A 264 -1.54 -12.06 -13.83
CA ASP A 264 -1.80 -13.17 -14.75
C ASP A 264 -1.76 -12.71 -16.21
N LYS A 265 -2.38 -11.57 -16.53
CA LYS A 265 -2.36 -10.96 -17.88
C LYS A 265 -0.95 -10.61 -18.34
N LEU A 266 -0.14 -9.96 -17.49
CA LEU A 266 1.20 -9.50 -17.85
C LEU A 266 2.22 -10.65 -17.96
N THR A 267 1.99 -11.73 -17.22
CA THR A 267 2.87 -12.91 -17.25
C THR A 267 2.41 -14.02 -18.20
N GLY A 268 1.25 -13.85 -18.84
CA GLY A 268 0.68 -14.87 -19.73
C GLY A 268 0.24 -16.14 -18.99
N ARG A 269 0.03 -16.08 -17.67
CA ARG A 269 -0.56 -17.19 -16.92
C ARG A 269 -2.06 -17.20 -17.18
N CYS A 270 -2.56 -18.29 -17.73
CA CYS A 270 -4.00 -18.59 -17.65
C CYS A 270 -4.34 -18.82 -16.18
N GLN A 271 -5.52 -18.36 -15.71
CA GLN A 271 -5.97 -18.52 -14.32
C GLN A 271 -5.77 -19.96 -13.85
N LEU A 272 -4.66 -20.21 -13.15
CA LEU A 272 -4.49 -21.40 -12.36
C LEU A 272 -5.31 -21.14 -11.11
N THR A 273 -6.43 -21.82 -10.99
CA THR A 273 -7.12 -22.00 -9.71
C THR A 273 -6.05 -22.36 -8.69
N PHE A 274 -5.74 -21.41 -7.79
CA PHE A 274 -4.83 -21.65 -6.68
C PHE A 274 -5.53 -22.61 -5.72
N LEU A 275 -5.52 -23.90 -6.05
CA LEU A 275 -5.76 -24.95 -5.08
C LEU A 275 -4.62 -24.81 -4.06
N ALA A 276 -4.99 -24.39 -2.86
CA ALA A 276 -4.09 -24.35 -1.72
C ALA A 276 -3.33 -25.69 -1.64
N PRO A 277 -2.01 -25.70 -1.45
CA PRO A 277 -1.30 -26.95 -1.23
C PRO A 277 -1.89 -27.63 0.00
N SER A 278 -2.35 -28.86 -0.18
CA SER A 278 -2.77 -29.75 0.90
C SER A 278 -1.66 -29.83 1.94
N THR A 279 -2.02 -29.57 3.20
CA THR A 279 -1.17 -29.65 4.39
C THR A 279 -0.38 -30.96 4.42
N PRO A 280 0.97 -30.91 4.47
CA PRO A 280 1.74 -32.09 4.87
C PRO A 280 1.53 -32.32 6.36
N SER A 281 1.26 -33.57 6.71
CA SER A 281 1.10 -34.06 8.08
C SER A 281 2.20 -33.56 9.02
N LEU A 282 1.80 -33.04 10.18
CA LEU A 282 2.66 -32.63 11.30
C LEU A 282 3.55 -33.80 11.78
N GLY A 283 4.80 -33.80 11.35
CA GLY A 283 5.88 -34.52 12.03
C GLY A 283 6.37 -33.69 13.20
N ARG A 284 6.15 -34.16 14.43
CA ARG A 284 6.74 -33.61 15.66
C ARG A 284 8.26 -33.47 15.50
N ARG A 285 8.77 -32.24 15.56
CA ARG A 285 10.17 -31.95 15.90
C ARG A 285 10.22 -31.00 17.08
N SER A 286 11.02 -31.37 18.06
CA SER A 286 11.28 -30.68 19.31
C SER A 286 11.80 -29.26 19.07
N HIS A 287 11.19 -28.29 19.74
CA HIS A 287 11.72 -26.93 19.82
C HIS A 287 13.02 -26.91 20.64
N SER A 288 14.11 -26.47 20.01
CA SER A 288 15.18 -25.78 20.72
C SER A 288 14.95 -24.28 20.54
N SER A 289 14.78 -23.58 21.65
CA SER A 289 14.70 -22.13 21.72
C SER A 289 16.06 -21.54 21.35
N VAL A 290 16.17 -20.94 20.16
CA VAL A 290 17.28 -20.04 19.83
C VAL A 290 16.76 -18.62 19.94
N VAL A 291 17.24 -17.92 20.97
CA VAL A 291 17.11 -16.48 21.13
C VAL A 291 17.81 -15.81 19.94
N ARG A 292 17.06 -15.01 19.16
CA ARG A 292 17.66 -14.14 18.13
C ARG A 292 18.21 -12.90 18.81
N ASN A 293 19.53 -12.78 18.85
CA ASN A 293 20.21 -11.49 18.96
C ASN A 293 20.09 -10.80 17.60
N SER A 294 19.30 -9.72 17.53
CA SER A 294 19.37 -8.69 16.52
C SER A 294 20.09 -7.50 17.14
N GLY A 295 21.41 -7.50 17.03
CA GLY A 295 22.29 -6.42 17.48
C GLY A 295 23.00 -5.83 16.28
N GLY A 296 22.29 -4.99 15.53
CA GLY A 296 22.91 -3.93 14.74
C GLY A 296 22.52 -2.63 15.43
N ASP A 297 23.51 -1.92 15.99
CA ASP A 297 23.25 -0.68 16.71
C ASP A 297 22.84 0.41 15.70
N SER A 298 21.56 0.78 15.70
CA SER A 298 21.06 1.97 15.01
C SER A 298 21.73 3.20 15.63
N VAL A 299 22.57 3.91 14.86
CA VAL A 299 23.28 5.10 15.34
C VAL A 299 22.46 6.36 15.07
N PRO A 300 22.13 7.17 16.10
CA PRO A 300 21.60 8.52 15.92
C PRO A 300 22.62 9.37 15.16
N THR A 301 22.29 9.77 13.92
CA THR A 301 23.23 10.55 13.12
C THR A 301 23.26 12.01 13.54
N GLY A 302 22.17 12.53 14.13
CA GLY A 302 22.10 13.87 14.70
C GLY A 302 22.31 15.01 13.70
N LEU A 303 22.37 14.71 12.40
CA LEU A 303 22.77 15.62 11.33
C LEU A 303 21.66 15.74 10.26
N VAL A 304 21.53 16.96 9.72
CA VAL A 304 20.68 17.29 8.56
C VAL A 304 21.44 16.94 7.28
N TYR A 305 20.77 16.27 6.36
CA TYR A 305 21.32 15.74 5.13
C TYR A 305 20.71 16.40 3.87
N PRO A 306 21.52 16.74 2.84
CA PRO A 306 22.97 16.84 2.90
C PRO A 306 23.39 18.17 3.52
N SER A 307 24.25 18.11 4.54
CA SER A 307 25.07 19.25 4.96
C SER A 307 26.00 19.72 3.82
N PRO A 308 26.53 20.96 3.84
CA PRO A 308 27.49 21.42 2.83
C PRO A 308 28.70 20.48 2.66
N GLU A 309 29.15 19.85 3.74
CA GLU A 309 30.25 18.86 3.74
C GLU A 309 29.83 17.52 3.11
N GLU A 310 28.57 17.11 3.24
CA GLU A 310 28.05 15.88 2.63
C GLU A 310 27.73 16.04 1.15
N LYS A 311 27.39 17.26 0.70
CA LYS A 311 27.33 17.56 -0.73
C LYS A 311 28.66 17.27 -1.42
N VAL A 312 29.79 17.49 -0.72
CA VAL A 312 31.14 17.20 -1.22
C VAL A 312 31.45 15.69 -1.22
N LYS A 313 30.74 14.88 -0.42
CA LYS A 313 30.88 13.42 -0.32
C LYS A 313 29.88 12.66 -1.21
N THR A 314 29.11 13.36 -2.03
CA THR A 314 28.26 12.72 -3.03
C THR A 314 29.12 11.95 -4.02
N ARG A 315 28.66 10.76 -4.41
CA ARG A 315 29.33 9.94 -5.42
C ARG A 315 28.33 9.53 -6.49
N GLU A 316 28.81 9.37 -7.71
CA GLU A 316 28.02 8.82 -8.81
C GLU A 316 28.24 7.31 -8.88
N ALA A 317 27.16 6.53 -8.84
CA ALA A 317 27.20 5.09 -9.09
C ALA A 317 26.06 4.71 -10.02
N ASP A 318 26.38 4.03 -11.13
CA ASP A 318 25.40 3.62 -12.16
C ASP A 318 24.51 4.79 -12.67
N GLY A 319 25.07 6.01 -12.72
CA GLY A 319 24.36 7.22 -13.15
C GLY A 319 23.37 7.79 -12.12
N ILE A 320 23.47 7.34 -10.86
CA ILE A 320 22.68 7.83 -9.75
C ILE A 320 23.61 8.56 -8.78
N THR A 321 23.23 9.79 -8.44
CA THR A 321 23.89 10.54 -7.37
C THR A 321 23.55 9.89 -6.03
N LEU A 322 24.53 9.21 -5.44
CA LEU A 322 24.43 8.65 -4.11
C LEU A 322 24.88 9.68 -3.08
N PHE A 323 23.93 9.99 -2.24
CA PHE A 323 24.12 10.78 -1.05
C PHE A 323 24.74 9.91 0.07
N SER A 324 25.79 10.42 0.72
CA SER A 324 26.51 9.82 1.84
C SER A 324 25.59 9.64 3.06
N THR A 325 24.65 8.71 3.04
CA THR A 325 24.09 8.23 4.32
C THR A 325 25.23 7.51 5.05
N HIS A 326 25.33 7.67 6.37
CA HIS A 326 26.38 7.06 7.21
C HIS A 326 26.51 5.53 7.11
N ALA A 327 25.71 4.89 6.27
CA ALA A 327 25.61 3.45 6.13
C ALA A 327 25.94 2.89 4.72
N TRP A 328 26.20 3.74 3.72
CA TRP A 328 26.78 3.29 2.45
C TRP A 328 28.29 3.15 2.60
N LYS A 329 28.83 1.96 2.31
CA LYS A 329 30.27 1.74 2.21
C LYS A 329 30.76 2.03 0.79
N ASP A 330 32.03 2.41 0.64
CA ASP A 330 32.64 2.74 -0.64
C ASP A 330 32.55 1.58 -1.67
N ASP A 331 32.51 0.33 -1.20
CA ASP A 331 32.41 -0.88 -2.02
C ASP A 331 30.97 -1.26 -2.42
N MET A 332 29.94 -0.67 -1.79
CA MET A 332 28.54 -0.94 -2.14
C MET A 332 28.16 -0.26 -3.46
N ARG A 333 27.54 -1.01 -4.37
CA ARG A 333 26.92 -0.48 -5.60
C ARG A 333 25.42 -0.44 -5.44
N ALA A 334 24.76 0.66 -5.82
CA ALA A 334 23.33 0.81 -5.59
C ALA A 334 22.49 -0.23 -6.35
N ILE A 335 22.96 -0.64 -7.53
CA ILE A 335 22.34 -1.64 -8.37
C ILE A 335 23.36 -2.75 -8.64
N LEU A 336 22.90 -3.99 -8.62
CA LEU A 336 23.72 -5.19 -8.78
C LEU A 336 23.04 -6.17 -9.75
N PRO A 337 23.80 -7.04 -10.43
CA PRO A 337 23.21 -8.21 -11.07
C PRO A 337 22.43 -9.03 -10.04
N ALA A 338 21.21 -9.42 -10.38
CA ALA A 338 20.41 -10.28 -9.50
C ALA A 338 21.03 -11.68 -9.44
N THR A 339 20.91 -12.33 -8.27
CA THR A 339 21.35 -13.72 -8.11
C THR A 339 20.37 -14.71 -8.73
N LYS A 340 19.11 -14.29 -8.91
CA LYS A 340 18.03 -15.09 -9.49
C LYS A 340 17.53 -14.44 -10.77
N LYS A 341 17.36 -15.27 -11.81
CA LYS A 341 16.68 -14.87 -13.03
C LYS A 341 15.19 -15.14 -12.90
N LEU A 342 14.36 -14.16 -13.24
CA LEU A 342 12.91 -14.32 -13.33
C LEU A 342 12.52 -14.69 -14.76
N ASP A 343 11.43 -15.45 -14.91
CA ASP A 343 10.88 -15.84 -16.22
C ASP A 343 10.23 -14.66 -16.94
N HIS A 344 9.74 -13.68 -16.17
CA HIS A 344 9.07 -12.46 -16.65
C HIS A 344 9.55 -11.25 -15.85
N ALA A 345 9.36 -10.06 -16.41
CA ALA A 345 9.57 -8.83 -15.67
C ALA A 345 8.64 -8.78 -14.44
N PRO A 346 9.10 -8.30 -13.28
CA PRO A 346 8.25 -8.05 -12.13
C PRO A 346 7.05 -7.15 -12.45
N VAL A 347 5.91 -7.46 -11.84
CA VAL A 347 4.72 -6.61 -11.88
C VAL A 347 4.78 -5.61 -10.73
N MET A 348 4.75 -4.32 -11.06
CA MET A 348 4.96 -3.21 -10.13
C MET A 348 3.62 -2.52 -9.81
N ILE A 349 3.16 -2.61 -8.56
CA ILE A 349 1.92 -2.00 -8.10
C ILE A 349 2.23 -0.84 -7.17
N GLY A 350 1.80 0.38 -7.49
CA GLY A 350 1.92 1.54 -6.60
C GLY A 350 0.68 1.71 -5.73
N VAL A 351 0.86 1.94 -4.43
CA VAL A 351 -0.25 2.16 -3.48
C VAL A 351 -0.01 3.43 -2.68
N ALA A 352 -0.56 4.54 -3.17
CA ALA A 352 -0.49 5.83 -2.51
C ALA A 352 -1.53 5.91 -1.39
N ALA A 353 -1.09 6.06 -0.15
CA ALA A 353 -1.98 6.21 0.99
C ALA A 353 -1.26 6.82 2.21
N ASP A 354 -1.99 7.68 2.93
CA ASP A 354 -1.53 8.27 4.18
C ASP A 354 -1.49 7.23 5.32
N SER A 355 -0.86 7.58 6.43
CA SER A 355 -0.83 6.78 7.65
C SER A 355 -2.26 6.50 8.17
N GLY A 356 -2.50 5.29 8.67
CA GLY A 356 -3.80 4.91 9.23
C GLY A 356 -4.91 4.65 8.21
N CYS A 357 -4.63 4.67 6.89
CA CYS A 357 -5.64 4.46 5.84
C CYS A 357 -5.98 2.98 5.55
N GLY A 358 -5.51 2.04 6.39
CA GLY A 358 -5.78 0.60 6.21
C GLY A 358 -4.83 -0.12 5.24
N LYS A 359 -3.67 0.45 4.91
CA LYS A 359 -2.62 -0.16 4.07
C LYS A 359 -2.28 -1.61 4.46
N SER A 360 -1.99 -1.86 5.74
CA SER A 360 -1.65 -3.21 6.23
C SER A 360 -2.80 -4.22 6.07
N THR A 361 -4.05 -3.78 6.22
CA THR A 361 -5.23 -4.63 5.96
C THR A 361 -5.36 -4.93 4.47
N PHE A 362 -5.15 -3.92 3.62
CA PHE A 362 -5.14 -4.08 2.17
C PHE A 362 -4.06 -5.08 1.72
N LEU A 363 -2.82 -4.94 2.22
CA LEU A 363 -1.73 -5.87 1.93
C LEU A 363 -2.08 -7.32 2.31
N ARG A 364 -2.70 -7.56 3.47
CA ARG A 364 -3.15 -8.91 3.85
C ARG A 364 -4.14 -9.51 2.84
N ARG A 365 -4.99 -8.69 2.23
CA ARG A 365 -5.92 -9.13 1.19
C ARG A 365 -5.17 -9.46 -0.11
N VAL A 366 -4.19 -8.64 -0.49
CA VAL A 366 -3.31 -8.90 -1.65
C VAL A 366 -2.55 -10.22 -1.48
N LEU A 367 -1.95 -10.44 -0.31
CA LEU A 367 -1.28 -11.71 0.04
C LEU A 367 -2.22 -12.91 -0.11
N GLY A 368 -3.44 -12.78 0.43
CA GLY A 368 -4.48 -13.81 0.31
C GLY A 368 -4.86 -14.10 -1.14
N ALA A 369 -5.08 -13.06 -1.96
CA ALA A 369 -5.45 -13.22 -3.37
C ALA A 369 -4.33 -13.86 -4.21
N LEU A 370 -3.06 -13.56 -3.90
CA LEU A 370 -1.89 -14.13 -4.56
C LEU A 370 -1.47 -15.51 -3.99
N GLY A 371 -2.12 -15.99 -2.92
CA GLY A 371 -1.79 -17.27 -2.30
C GLY A 371 -0.37 -17.32 -1.71
N THR A 372 0.13 -16.21 -1.20
CA THR A 372 1.50 -16.08 -0.65
C THR A 372 1.47 -15.52 0.76
N ASP A 373 2.49 -15.86 1.54
CA ASP A 373 2.81 -15.18 2.79
C ASP A 373 4.10 -14.38 2.64
N VAL A 374 4.30 -13.41 3.53
CA VAL A 374 5.53 -12.61 3.62
C VAL A 374 6.11 -12.76 5.02
N LYS A 375 7.43 -12.76 5.12
CA LYS A 375 8.11 -12.68 6.41
C LYS A 375 8.08 -11.23 6.91
N PRO A 376 7.64 -10.98 8.16
CA PRO A 376 7.74 -9.65 8.76
C PRO A 376 9.20 -9.21 8.88
N GLY A 377 9.46 -7.94 8.61
CA GLY A 377 10.77 -7.27 8.66
C GLY A 377 10.61 -5.81 8.24
N HIS A 378 11.72 -5.08 8.10
CA HIS A 378 11.69 -3.72 7.53
C HIS A 378 11.09 -3.73 6.12
N THR A 379 11.49 -4.72 5.31
CA THR A 379 10.84 -5.06 4.05
C THR A 379 10.10 -6.39 4.21
N ALA A 380 8.80 -6.40 3.88
CA ALA A 380 8.02 -7.63 3.86
C ALA A 380 8.31 -8.40 2.56
N ILE A 381 8.94 -9.57 2.68
CA ILE A 381 9.39 -10.38 1.53
C ILE A 381 8.79 -11.79 1.62
N GLY A 382 8.19 -12.23 0.52
CA GLY A 382 7.64 -13.57 0.31
C GLY A 382 8.08 -14.16 -1.04
N ASP A 383 7.62 -15.38 -1.35
CA ASP A 383 8.04 -16.11 -2.56
C ASP A 383 7.44 -15.53 -3.86
N MET A 384 6.34 -14.77 -3.75
CA MET A 384 5.67 -14.10 -4.86
C MET A 384 5.77 -12.58 -4.79
N LEU A 385 5.82 -12.01 -3.58
CA LEU A 385 5.59 -10.58 -3.37
C LEU A 385 6.64 -9.96 -2.44
N THR A 386 7.11 -8.77 -2.83
CA THR A 386 7.93 -7.89 -1.98
C THR A 386 7.21 -6.55 -1.79
N VAL A 387 7.12 -6.06 -0.55
CA VAL A 387 6.56 -4.73 -0.24
C VAL A 387 7.69 -3.75 0.04
N ILE A 388 7.75 -2.65 -0.74
CA ILE A 388 8.67 -1.54 -0.52
C ILE A 388 7.90 -0.40 0.14
N CYS A 389 8.35 0.04 1.33
CA CYS A 389 7.69 1.07 2.12
C CYS A 389 8.29 2.47 1.87
N LEU A 390 7.42 3.42 1.51
CA LEU A 390 7.76 4.82 1.25
C LEU A 390 7.30 5.76 2.39
N ASP A 391 6.82 5.22 3.51
CA ASP A 391 6.40 6.00 4.68
C ASP A 391 7.57 6.53 5.52
#